data_AF-A0AAU5Z097-F1
#
_entry.id   AF-A0AAU5Z097-F1
#
_cell.length_a   1.000
_cell.length_b   1.000
_cell.length_c   1.000
_cell.angle_alpha   90.00
_cell.angle_beta   90.00
_cell.angle_gamma   90.00
#
_symmetry.space_group_name_H-M   'P 1'
#
loop_
_entity.id
_entity.type
_entity.pdbx_description
1 polymer ?
#
loop_
_entity_poly.entity_id
_entity_poly.type
_entity_poly.pdbx_seq_one_letter_code
_entity_poly.pdbx_strand_id
1 'polypeptide(L)'
;MRGRTDPLSFDPVVVGNRETDAWAAYYRHEWRRFMVASVGMVAAGFGMSPGRTLAGAWYVLRANQMWSPYPDNQPDAARAYMRRFYELVARANGLHFDPARAARLEVEWWRVHRANQHDESVTEEQLEDALIDLYAYVYGAADRETLRPAASKRVEAMLLSDQWVQAGRHRDDPLLAAERRALVASYAALRAAVER
;
A
#
# COMPACT_ATOMS: atom_id res chain seq x y z
N MET A 1 -7.04 21.13 22.01
CA MET A 1 -5.79 20.45 21.59
C MET A 1 -6.17 19.31 20.67
N ARG A 2 -5.93 19.41 19.35
CA ARG A 2 -6.18 18.28 18.44
C ARG A 2 -5.04 17.28 18.65
N GLY A 3 -5.37 16.08 19.12
CA GLY A 3 -4.41 15.00 19.29
C GLY A 3 -3.66 14.80 17.98
N ARG A 4 -2.34 14.85 18.05
CA ARG A 4 -1.46 14.51 16.93
C ARG A 4 -1.66 13.01 16.71
N THR A 5 -2.39 12.62 15.67
CA THR A 5 -2.53 11.21 15.27
C THR A 5 -1.12 10.71 15.01
N ASP A 6 -0.69 9.73 15.80
CA ASP A 6 0.57 9.06 15.54
C ASP A 6 0.40 8.29 14.21
N PRO A 7 1.29 8.41 13.21
CA PRO A 7 1.26 7.54 12.03
C PRO A 7 1.32 6.04 12.37
N LEU A 8 1.63 5.68 13.63
CA LEU A 8 1.55 4.33 14.17
C LEU A 8 0.16 3.94 14.72
N SER A 9 -0.75 4.90 14.95
CA SER A 9 -2.07 4.67 15.57
C SER A 9 -3.22 4.49 14.56
N PHE A 10 -2.94 4.05 13.35
CA PHE A 10 -3.97 3.88 12.32
C PHE A 10 -4.96 2.75 12.69
N ASP A 11 -6.19 2.87 12.21
CA ASP A 11 -7.18 1.80 12.34
C ASP A 11 -6.97 0.77 11.22
N PRO A 12 -6.54 -0.47 11.53
CA PRO A 12 -6.25 -1.48 10.52
C PRO A 12 -7.49 -1.90 9.73
N VAL A 13 -8.68 -1.83 10.35
CA VAL A 13 -9.95 -2.10 9.67
C VAL A 13 -10.23 -1.03 8.65
N VAL A 14 -10.09 0.25 9.02
CA VAL A 14 -10.35 1.35 8.08
C VAL A 14 -9.35 1.33 6.94
N VAL A 15 -8.04 1.25 7.23
CA VAL A 15 -7.00 1.29 6.19
C VAL A 15 -7.12 0.08 5.26
N GLY A 16 -7.25 -1.14 5.81
CA GLY A 16 -7.40 -2.36 5.01
C GLY A 16 -8.62 -2.32 4.09
N ASN A 17 -9.78 -1.86 4.61
CA ASN A 17 -10.98 -1.70 3.79
C ASN A 17 -10.80 -0.71 2.64
N ARG A 18 -10.12 0.42 2.89
CA ARG A 18 -9.91 1.46 1.87
C ARG A 18 -8.88 1.04 0.84
N GLU A 19 -7.88 0.26 1.24
CA GLU A 19 -6.91 -0.27 0.30
C GLU A 19 -7.53 -1.32 -0.62
N THR A 20 -8.36 -2.24 -0.11
CA THR A 20 -9.16 -3.16 -0.96
C THR A 20 -9.99 -2.39 -1.99
N ASP A 21 -10.68 -1.33 -1.55
CA ASP A 21 -11.46 -0.49 -2.47
C ASP A 21 -10.58 0.17 -3.55
N ALA A 22 -9.35 0.56 -3.18
CA ALA A 22 -8.38 1.14 -4.10
C ALA A 22 -7.85 0.09 -5.10
N TRP A 23 -7.48 -1.11 -4.65
CA TRP A 23 -7.00 -2.20 -5.51
C TRP A 23 -8.08 -2.64 -6.49
N ALA A 24 -9.31 -2.87 -6.02
CA ALA A 24 -10.44 -3.20 -6.88
C ALA A 24 -10.72 -2.10 -7.92
N ALA A 25 -10.62 -0.82 -7.53
CA ALA A 25 -10.77 0.29 -8.46
C ALA A 25 -9.60 0.41 -9.45
N TYR A 26 -8.37 0.10 -9.02
CA TYR A 26 -7.16 0.13 -9.85
C TYR A 26 -7.26 -0.87 -11.00
N TYR A 27 -7.52 -2.15 -10.72
CA TYR A 27 -7.62 -3.21 -11.74
C TYR A 27 -8.84 -3.07 -12.68
N ARG A 28 -9.85 -2.29 -12.24
CA ARG A 28 -11.01 -1.91 -13.06
C ARG A 28 -10.83 -0.56 -13.75
N HIS A 29 -9.70 0.12 -13.56
CA HIS A 29 -9.41 1.46 -14.07
C HIS A 29 -10.46 2.53 -13.69
N GLU A 30 -11.12 2.35 -12.54
CA GLU A 30 -12.15 3.23 -12.00
C GLU A 30 -11.51 4.39 -11.20
N TRP A 31 -10.74 5.25 -11.88
CA TRP A 31 -9.88 6.26 -11.24
C TRP A 31 -10.58 7.22 -10.27
N ARG A 32 -11.87 7.53 -10.51
CA ARG A 32 -12.66 8.34 -9.58
C ARG A 32 -12.88 7.62 -8.25
N ARG A 33 -13.17 6.32 -8.28
CA ARG A 33 -13.36 5.48 -7.10
C ARG A 33 -12.03 5.22 -6.40
N PHE A 34 -10.96 5.00 -7.18
CA PHE A 34 -9.60 4.94 -6.65
C PHE A 34 -9.28 6.20 -5.83
N MET A 35 -9.51 7.40 -6.38
CA MET A 35 -9.25 8.65 -5.69
C MET A 35 -10.01 8.77 -4.36
N VAL A 36 -11.29 8.40 -4.33
CA VAL A 36 -12.11 8.41 -3.09
C VAL A 36 -11.55 7.43 -2.05
N ALA A 37 -11.15 6.23 -2.49
CA ALA A 37 -10.53 5.24 -1.62
C ALA A 37 -9.18 5.73 -1.07
N SER A 38 -8.32 6.29 -1.93
CA SER A 38 -7.02 6.86 -1.54
C SER A 38 -7.16 8.03 -0.57
N VAL A 39 -8.14 8.93 -0.74
CA VAL A 39 -8.39 10.01 0.23
C VAL A 39 -8.73 9.43 1.60
N GLY A 40 -9.60 8.41 1.65
CA GLY A 40 -9.95 7.73 2.90
C GLY A 40 -8.75 7.02 3.55
N MET A 41 -7.96 6.31 2.75
CA MET A 41 -6.77 5.60 3.19
C MET A 41 -5.71 6.55 3.75
N VAL A 42 -5.41 7.64 3.02
CA VAL A 42 -4.40 8.62 3.44
C VAL A 42 -4.85 9.40 4.67
N ALA A 43 -6.15 9.71 4.78
CA ALA A 43 -6.71 10.36 5.97
C ALA A 43 -6.58 9.46 7.22
N ALA A 44 -6.93 8.19 7.09
CA ALA A 44 -6.91 7.23 8.19
C ALA A 44 -5.50 6.77 8.57
N GLY A 45 -4.60 6.64 7.59
CA GLY A 45 -3.24 6.13 7.81
C GLY A 45 -2.26 7.17 8.37
N PHE A 46 -2.41 8.45 8.00
CA PHE A 46 -1.39 9.47 8.29
C PHE A 46 -1.91 10.72 9.02
N GLY A 47 -3.22 10.81 9.29
CA GLY A 47 -3.80 11.88 10.10
C GLY A 47 -3.55 13.31 9.59
N MET A 48 -3.34 13.48 8.28
CA MET A 48 -2.94 14.76 7.68
C MET A 48 -4.12 15.74 7.55
N SER A 49 -3.81 17.04 7.43
CA SER A 49 -4.84 18.06 7.19
C SER A 49 -5.55 17.83 5.84
N PRO A 50 -6.82 18.24 5.67
CA PRO A 50 -7.60 17.89 4.48
C PRO A 50 -6.93 18.22 3.14
N GLY A 51 -6.29 19.40 3.03
CA GLY A 51 -5.56 19.77 1.82
C GLY A 51 -4.33 18.90 1.55
N ARG A 52 -3.60 18.49 2.60
CA ARG A 52 -2.46 17.57 2.52
C ARG A 52 -2.90 16.15 2.19
N THR A 53 -4.00 15.70 2.77
CA THR A 53 -4.62 14.40 2.47
C THR A 53 -5.02 14.32 1.00
N LEU A 54 -5.67 15.36 0.46
CA LEU A 54 -6.06 15.40 -0.95
C LEU A 54 -4.84 15.38 -1.87
N ALA A 55 -3.81 16.19 -1.57
CA ALA A 55 -2.57 16.20 -2.32
C ALA A 55 -1.84 14.84 -2.28
N GLY A 56 -1.79 14.21 -1.11
CA GLY A 56 -1.23 12.86 -0.93
C GLY A 56 -1.97 11.81 -1.76
N ALA A 57 -3.30 11.79 -1.67
CA ALA A 57 -4.14 10.88 -2.47
C ALA A 57 -3.96 11.11 -3.98
N TRP A 58 -3.80 12.36 -4.41
CA TRP A 58 -3.53 12.68 -5.81
C TRP A 58 -2.18 12.11 -6.28
N TYR A 59 -1.13 12.21 -5.45
CA TYR A 59 0.16 11.60 -5.77
C TYR A 59 0.07 10.08 -5.88
N VAL A 60 -0.64 9.41 -4.95
CA VAL A 60 -0.87 7.96 -5.00
C VAL A 60 -1.62 7.56 -6.27
N LEU A 61 -2.67 8.30 -6.65
CA LEU A 61 -3.40 8.07 -7.90
C LEU A 61 -2.48 8.19 -9.12
N ARG A 62 -1.69 9.27 -9.20
CA ARG A 62 -0.78 9.48 -10.33
C ARG A 62 0.30 8.40 -10.40
N ALA A 63 0.87 7.99 -9.27
CA ALA A 63 1.84 6.90 -9.22
C ALA A 63 1.23 5.59 -9.78
N ASN A 64 0.01 5.25 -9.35
CA ASN A 64 -0.70 4.08 -9.84
C ASN A 64 -1.04 4.17 -11.34
N GLN A 65 -1.39 5.34 -11.85
CA GLN A 65 -1.60 5.53 -13.29
C GLN A 65 -0.32 5.36 -14.11
N MET A 66 0.85 5.79 -13.60
CA MET A 66 2.13 5.55 -14.27
C MET A 66 2.57 4.09 -14.20
N TRP A 67 2.17 3.38 -13.14
CA TRP A 67 2.43 1.96 -12.96
C TRP A 67 1.46 1.05 -13.73
N SER A 68 0.22 1.50 -13.96
CA SER A 68 -0.88 0.66 -14.46
C SER A 68 -0.64 0.01 -15.83
N PRO A 69 -0.15 0.72 -16.86
CA PRO A 69 0.14 0.09 -18.14
C PRO A 69 1.16 -1.04 -18.00
N TYR A 70 0.99 -2.14 -18.71
CA TYR A 70 1.98 -3.21 -18.79
C TYR A 70 1.95 -3.80 -20.22
N PRO A 71 3.10 -3.98 -20.88
CA PRO A 71 4.48 -3.77 -20.39
C PRO A 71 4.97 -2.31 -20.36
N ASP A 72 4.15 -1.34 -20.82
CA ASP A 72 4.58 0.05 -21.03
C ASP A 72 4.50 0.95 -19.76
N ASN A 73 4.67 0.38 -18.56
CA ASN A 73 4.70 1.19 -17.33
C ASN A 73 5.91 2.13 -17.28
N GLN A 74 5.77 3.20 -16.50
CA GLN A 74 6.82 4.17 -16.24
C GLN A 74 7.24 4.11 -14.76
N PRO A 75 8.10 3.14 -14.37
CA PRO A 75 8.50 2.92 -12.98
C PRO A 75 9.14 4.16 -12.35
N ASP A 76 9.98 4.89 -13.09
CA ASP A 76 10.64 6.09 -12.56
C ASP A 76 9.67 7.24 -12.30
N ALA A 77 8.64 7.39 -13.15
CA ALA A 77 7.59 8.36 -12.93
C ALA A 77 6.73 7.97 -11.71
N ALA A 78 6.42 6.69 -11.54
CA ALA A 78 5.72 6.18 -10.35
C ALA A 78 6.52 6.48 -9.07
N ARG A 79 7.84 6.22 -9.06
CA ARG A 79 8.74 6.56 -7.95
C ARG A 79 8.76 8.07 -7.66
N ALA A 80 8.80 8.92 -8.69
CA ALA A 80 8.79 10.37 -8.52
C ALA A 80 7.51 10.87 -7.82
N TYR A 81 6.35 10.30 -8.16
CA TYR A 81 5.10 10.61 -7.47
C TYR A 81 5.07 10.07 -6.03
N MET A 82 5.52 8.82 -5.81
CA MET A 82 5.61 8.26 -4.46
C MET A 82 6.60 9.02 -3.57
N ARG A 83 7.68 9.56 -4.13
CA ARG A 83 8.61 10.44 -3.38
C ARG A 83 7.89 11.66 -2.84
N ARG A 84 7.11 12.35 -3.68
CA ARG A 84 6.33 13.54 -3.25
C ARG A 84 5.28 13.19 -2.19
N PHE A 85 4.69 12.00 -2.29
CA PHE A 85 3.79 11.49 -1.26
C PHE A 85 4.52 11.31 0.07
N TYR A 86 5.66 10.60 0.08
CA TYR A 86 6.45 10.39 1.30
C TYR A 86 7.06 11.67 1.87
N GLU A 87 7.45 12.64 1.02
CA GLU A 87 7.89 13.97 1.48
C GLU A 87 6.78 14.66 2.28
N LEU A 88 5.53 14.52 1.83
CA LEU A 88 4.37 15.11 2.48
C LEU A 88 4.05 14.38 3.79
N VAL A 89 4.10 13.04 3.81
CA VAL A 89 3.92 12.22 5.02
C VAL A 89 4.98 12.54 6.08
N ALA A 90 6.26 12.56 5.69
CA ALA A 90 7.37 12.84 6.60
C ALA A 90 7.25 14.22 7.23
N ARG A 91 6.95 15.25 6.42
CA ARG A 91 6.73 16.62 6.91
C ARG A 91 5.52 16.76 7.82
N ALA A 92 4.42 16.07 7.52
CA ALA A 92 3.19 16.18 8.30
C ALA A 92 3.31 15.55 9.68
N ASN A 93 4.10 14.48 9.80
CA ASN A 93 4.22 13.68 11.02
C ASN A 93 5.56 13.87 11.77
N GLY A 94 6.48 14.67 11.22
CA GLY A 94 7.81 14.84 11.81
C GLY A 94 8.66 13.56 11.77
N LEU A 95 8.45 12.72 10.75
CA LEU A 95 9.20 11.47 10.59
C LEU A 95 10.58 11.74 10.00
N HIS A 96 11.58 11.03 10.51
CA HIS A 96 12.98 11.17 10.12
C HIS A 96 13.44 10.00 9.24
N PHE A 97 12.85 9.88 8.04
CA PHE A 97 13.34 8.97 6.99
C PHE A 97 13.51 9.73 5.67
N ASP A 98 14.31 9.18 4.76
CA ASP A 98 14.50 9.71 3.40
C ASP A 98 13.31 9.30 2.50
N PRO A 99 12.50 10.27 2.03
CA PRO A 99 11.37 9.98 1.16
C PRO A 99 11.73 9.30 -0.16
N ALA A 100 12.94 9.54 -0.69
CA ALA A 100 13.37 8.91 -1.93
C ALA A 100 13.62 7.41 -1.75
N ARG A 101 14.22 7.02 -0.62
CA ARG A 101 14.39 5.61 -0.26
C ARG A 101 13.05 4.92 0.01
N ALA A 102 12.11 5.56 0.72
CA ALA A 102 10.77 5.01 0.92
C ALA A 102 10.05 4.77 -0.41
N ALA A 103 10.08 5.75 -1.32
CA ALA A 103 9.48 5.62 -2.65
C ALA A 103 10.12 4.53 -3.50
N ARG A 104 11.44 4.32 -3.37
CA ARG A 104 12.13 3.23 -4.06
C ARG A 104 11.65 1.87 -3.56
N LEU A 105 11.56 1.68 -2.24
CA LEU A 105 11.09 0.43 -1.64
C LEU A 105 9.61 0.14 -1.95
N GLU A 106 8.78 1.18 -1.95
CA GLU A 106 7.37 1.09 -2.31
C GLU A 106 7.17 0.59 -3.75
N VAL A 107 7.85 1.20 -4.72
CA VAL A 107 7.75 0.75 -6.12
C VAL A 107 8.48 -0.57 -6.36
N GLU A 108 9.45 -0.93 -5.50
CA GLU A 108 10.16 -2.20 -5.61
C GLU A 108 9.24 -3.38 -5.31
N TRP A 109 8.42 -3.32 -4.25
CA TRP A 109 7.46 -4.40 -4.02
C TRP A 109 6.40 -4.47 -5.14
N TRP A 110 6.00 -3.35 -5.76
CA TRP A 110 5.13 -3.36 -6.95
C TRP A 110 5.79 -4.13 -8.10
N ARG A 111 7.08 -3.89 -8.32
CA ARG A 111 7.87 -4.57 -9.36
C ARG A 111 7.99 -6.06 -9.08
N VAL A 112 8.28 -6.45 -7.83
CA VAL A 112 8.39 -7.86 -7.44
C VAL A 112 7.04 -8.57 -7.56
N HIS A 113 5.94 -7.94 -7.12
CA HIS A 113 4.60 -8.50 -7.29
C HIS A 113 4.26 -8.73 -8.76
N ARG A 114 4.52 -7.73 -9.61
CA ARG A 114 4.31 -7.88 -11.06
C ARG A 114 5.19 -8.95 -11.69
N ALA A 115 6.42 -9.12 -11.20
CA ALA A 115 7.28 -10.20 -11.67
C ALA A 115 6.72 -11.56 -11.22
N ASN A 116 6.28 -11.71 -9.97
CA ASN A 116 5.62 -12.91 -9.45
C ASN A 116 4.33 -13.27 -10.23
N GLN A 117 3.61 -12.30 -10.77
CA GLN A 117 2.45 -12.55 -11.65
C GLN A 117 2.79 -13.16 -13.02
N HIS A 118 4.03 -12.99 -13.51
CA HIS A 118 4.40 -13.28 -14.90
C HIS A 118 5.64 -14.18 -15.06
N ASP A 119 6.39 -14.41 -13.99
CA ASP A 119 7.64 -15.15 -13.96
C ASP A 119 7.63 -16.14 -12.79
N GLU A 120 7.56 -17.43 -13.09
CA GLU A 120 7.53 -18.52 -12.11
C GLU A 120 8.80 -18.60 -11.25
N SER A 121 9.89 -17.94 -11.65
CA SER A 121 11.12 -17.89 -10.85
C SER A 121 11.04 -16.91 -9.68
N VAL A 122 10.06 -16.00 -9.66
CA VAL A 122 9.88 -15.04 -8.58
C VAL A 122 8.92 -15.60 -7.54
N THR A 123 9.39 -15.79 -6.31
CA THR A 123 8.65 -16.44 -5.24
C THR A 123 7.84 -15.47 -4.39
N GLU A 124 6.84 -15.99 -3.67
CA GLU A 124 6.10 -15.24 -2.65
C GLU A 124 7.03 -14.73 -1.53
N GLU A 125 8.06 -15.49 -1.16
CA GLU A 125 9.05 -15.10 -0.15
C GLU A 125 9.81 -13.83 -0.57
N GLN A 126 10.20 -13.70 -1.85
CA GLN A 126 10.85 -12.49 -2.35
C GLN A 126 9.92 -11.26 -2.27
N LEU A 127 8.62 -11.47 -2.44
CA LEU A 127 7.62 -10.43 -2.29
C LEU A 127 7.39 -10.05 -0.82
N GLU A 128 7.36 -11.03 0.08
CA GLU A 128 7.34 -10.79 1.52
C GLU A 128 8.55 -9.96 1.96
N ASP A 129 9.75 -10.33 1.51
CA ASP A 129 10.99 -9.61 1.84
C ASP A 129 10.97 -8.15 1.37
N ALA A 130 10.46 -7.89 0.16
CA ALA A 130 10.29 -6.53 -0.36
C ALA A 130 9.32 -5.68 0.49
N LEU A 131 8.25 -6.29 1.00
CA LEU A 131 7.31 -5.65 1.92
C LEU A 131 7.93 -5.39 3.30
N ILE A 132 8.66 -6.36 3.85
CA ILE A 132 9.37 -6.22 5.13
C ILE A 132 10.39 -5.09 5.03
N ASP A 133 11.14 -4.98 3.93
CA ASP A 133 12.10 -3.89 3.69
C ASP A 133 11.43 -2.52 3.74
N LEU A 134 10.28 -2.38 3.08
CA LEU A 134 9.48 -1.17 3.13
C LEU A 134 9.00 -0.87 4.56
N TYR A 135 8.43 -1.85 5.25
CA TYR A 135 7.86 -1.67 6.58
C TYR A 135 8.92 -1.30 7.62
N ALA A 136 10.03 -2.03 7.66
CA ALA A 136 11.16 -1.74 8.53
C ALA A 136 11.67 -0.31 8.29
N TYR A 137 11.68 0.14 7.04
CA TYR A 137 12.15 1.48 6.69
C TYR A 137 11.19 2.60 7.09
N VAL A 138 9.89 2.45 6.79
CA VAL A 138 8.88 3.51 7.01
C VAL A 138 8.45 3.59 8.48
N TYR A 139 8.33 2.45 9.15
CA TYR A 139 7.84 2.36 10.52
C TYR A 139 8.94 2.22 11.57
N GLY A 140 10.21 2.10 11.17
CA GLY A 140 11.35 2.07 12.08
C GLY A 140 11.44 0.79 12.94
N ALA A 141 10.73 -0.27 12.55
CA ALA A 141 10.78 -1.56 13.26
C ALA A 141 12.13 -2.23 13.02
N ALA A 142 12.87 -2.50 14.10
CA ALA A 142 14.20 -3.09 14.04
C ALA A 142 14.20 -4.60 13.80
N ASP A 143 13.15 -5.30 14.25
CA ASP A 143 13.04 -6.75 14.11
C ASP A 143 12.16 -7.14 12.92
N ARG A 144 12.82 -7.64 11.86
CA ARG A 144 12.16 -8.12 10.63
C ARG A 144 11.19 -9.26 10.88
N GLU A 145 11.47 -10.14 11.86
CA GLU A 145 10.61 -11.30 12.13
C GLU A 145 9.25 -10.87 12.70
N THR A 146 9.20 -9.73 13.39
CA THR A 146 7.92 -9.18 13.85
C THR A 146 7.04 -8.65 12.70
N LEU A 147 7.65 -8.30 11.57
CA LEU A 147 6.97 -7.78 10.38
C LEU A 147 6.47 -8.89 9.43
N ARG A 148 7.05 -10.09 9.51
CA ARG A 148 6.71 -11.22 8.63
C ARG A 148 5.21 -11.53 8.61
N PRO A 149 4.48 -11.61 9.75
CA PRO A 149 3.05 -11.86 9.72
C PRO A 149 2.24 -10.80 8.96
N ALA A 150 2.69 -9.54 8.96
CA ALA A 150 2.05 -8.46 8.20
C ALA A 150 2.30 -8.62 6.69
N ALA A 151 3.54 -8.94 6.31
CA ALA A 151 3.93 -9.15 4.93
C ALA A 151 3.22 -10.36 4.31
N SER A 152 3.25 -11.53 4.96
CA SER A 152 2.59 -12.75 4.47
C SER A 152 1.10 -12.55 4.21
N LYS A 153 0.39 -11.86 5.11
CA LYS A 153 -1.03 -11.54 4.94
C LYS A 153 -1.32 -10.59 3.79
N ARG A 154 -0.37 -9.71 3.48
CA ARG A 154 -0.51 -8.82 2.33
C ARG A 154 -0.24 -9.56 1.02
N VAL A 155 0.73 -10.47 1.01
CA VAL A 155 0.94 -11.39 -0.12
C VAL A 155 -0.30 -12.25 -0.36
N GLU A 156 -0.90 -12.82 0.69
CA GLU A 156 -2.19 -13.53 0.60
C GLU A 156 -3.27 -12.65 -0.06
N ALA A 157 -3.38 -11.38 0.34
CA ALA A 157 -4.32 -10.45 -0.28
C ALA A 157 -4.01 -10.18 -1.76
N MET A 158 -2.72 -10.05 -2.14
CA MET A 158 -2.33 -9.87 -3.54
C MET A 158 -2.70 -11.09 -4.39
N LEU A 159 -2.46 -12.30 -3.89
CA LEU A 159 -2.86 -13.54 -4.57
C LEU A 159 -4.38 -13.64 -4.76
N LEU A 160 -5.16 -13.25 -3.75
CA LEU A 160 -6.63 -13.19 -3.84
C LEU A 160 -7.08 -12.15 -4.88
N SER A 161 -6.43 -10.98 -4.91
CA SER A 161 -6.68 -9.95 -5.91
C SER A 161 -6.33 -10.46 -7.32
N ASP A 162 -5.24 -11.19 -7.48
CA ASP A 162 -4.81 -11.72 -8.77
C ASP A 162 -5.81 -12.76 -9.30
N GLN A 163 -6.25 -13.68 -8.44
CA GLN A 163 -7.31 -14.64 -8.76
C GLN A 163 -8.61 -13.92 -9.14
N TRP A 164 -9.00 -12.88 -8.41
CA TRP A 164 -10.17 -12.06 -8.71
C TRP A 164 -10.05 -11.35 -10.06
N VAL A 165 -8.85 -10.87 -10.41
CA VAL A 165 -8.57 -10.26 -11.72
C VAL A 165 -8.76 -11.28 -12.84
N GLN A 166 -8.22 -12.50 -12.67
CA GLN A 166 -8.40 -13.59 -13.64
C GLN A 166 -9.85 -14.07 -13.74
N ALA A 167 -10.61 -14.01 -12.64
CA ALA A 167 -12.03 -14.37 -12.59
C ALA A 167 -12.98 -13.32 -13.21
N GLY A 168 -12.46 -12.22 -13.77
CA GLY A 168 -13.25 -11.23 -14.50
C GLY A 168 -13.57 -9.94 -13.73
N ARG A 169 -13.01 -9.77 -12.52
CA ARG A 169 -13.09 -8.52 -11.74
C ARG A 169 -14.52 -8.14 -11.28
N HIS A 170 -15.33 -9.14 -10.93
CA HIS A 170 -16.72 -8.95 -10.48
C HIS A 170 -16.79 -8.45 -9.03
N ARG A 171 -17.55 -7.39 -8.74
CA ARG A 171 -17.55 -6.75 -7.41
C ARG A 171 -18.24 -7.57 -6.32
N ASP A 172 -19.10 -8.48 -6.73
CA ASP A 172 -19.85 -9.43 -5.92
C ASP A 172 -19.10 -10.76 -5.71
N ASP A 173 -17.91 -10.90 -6.30
CA ASP A 173 -17.08 -12.08 -6.12
C ASP A 173 -16.62 -12.23 -4.66
N PRO A 174 -16.80 -13.42 -4.04
CA PRO A 174 -16.35 -13.67 -2.67
C PRO A 174 -14.83 -13.48 -2.46
N LEU A 175 -14.02 -13.54 -3.52
CA LEU A 175 -12.57 -13.29 -3.46
C LEU A 175 -12.25 -11.88 -2.94
N LEU A 176 -13.04 -10.86 -3.32
CA LEU A 176 -12.84 -9.49 -2.79
C LEU A 176 -13.11 -9.41 -1.29
N ALA A 177 -14.06 -10.20 -0.78
CA ALA A 177 -14.32 -10.26 0.66
C ALA A 177 -13.18 -10.98 1.40
N ALA A 178 -12.55 -11.97 0.77
CA ALA A 178 -11.36 -12.63 1.31
C ALA A 178 -10.14 -11.69 1.30
N GLU A 179 -9.88 -11.01 0.19
CA GLU A 179 -8.81 -10.01 0.05
C GLU A 179 -8.91 -8.94 1.14
N ARG A 180 -10.13 -8.43 1.37
CA ARG A 180 -10.42 -7.47 2.45
C ARG A 180 -10.03 -7.98 3.82
N ARG A 181 -10.36 -9.24 4.15
CA ARG A 181 -9.99 -9.84 5.44
C ARG A 181 -8.48 -9.98 5.57
N ALA A 182 -7.80 -10.41 4.51
CA ALA A 182 -6.34 -10.54 4.48
C ALA A 182 -5.65 -9.19 4.67
N LEU A 183 -6.09 -8.13 3.98
CA LEU A 183 -5.56 -6.77 4.15
C LEU A 183 -5.78 -6.21 5.55
N VAL A 184 -6.98 -6.37 6.12
CA VAL A 184 -7.24 -5.95 7.52
C VAL A 184 -6.33 -6.69 8.49
N ALA A 185 -6.14 -7.99 8.29
CA ALA A 185 -5.27 -8.81 9.14
C ALA A 185 -3.78 -8.43 8.96
N SER A 186 -3.35 -8.07 7.75
CA SER A 186 -2.01 -7.55 7.46
C SER A 186 -1.74 -6.27 8.24
N TYR A 187 -2.63 -5.29 8.14
CA TYR A 187 -2.51 -4.03 8.87
C TYR A 187 -2.59 -4.20 10.39
N ALA A 188 -3.41 -5.13 10.88
CA ALA A 188 -3.48 -5.44 12.31
C ALA A 188 -2.16 -6.03 12.83
N ALA A 189 -1.54 -6.93 12.07
CA ALA A 189 -0.23 -7.49 12.39
C ALA A 189 0.87 -6.41 12.32
N LEU A 190 0.84 -5.53 11.32
CA LEU A 190 1.78 -4.41 11.20
C LEU A 190 1.68 -3.49 12.42
N ARG A 191 0.45 -3.11 12.81
CA ARG A 191 0.24 -2.25 13.98
C ARG A 191 0.80 -2.91 15.25
N ALA A 192 0.51 -4.20 15.45
CA ALA A 192 1.01 -4.96 16.59
C ALA A 192 2.54 -5.14 16.62
N ALA A 193 3.21 -5.03 15.47
CA ALA A 193 4.67 -5.07 15.38
C ALA A 193 5.31 -3.71 15.73
N VAL A 194 4.68 -2.60 15.34
CA VAL A 194 5.23 -1.24 15.50
C VAL A 194 4.85 -0.58 16.83
N GLU A 195 3.83 -1.09 17.54
CA GLU A 195 3.43 -0.63 18.88
C GLU A 195 4.27 -1.26 20.02
N ARG A 196 5.20 -2.17 19.72
CA ARG A 196 6.07 -2.84 20.71
C ARG A 196 7.32 -2.03 21.01
#